data_AF-A0A0K8PP52-F1
#
_entry.id   AF-A0A0K8PP52-F1
#
_cell.length_a   1.000
_cell.length_b   1.000
_cell.length_c   1.000
_cell.angle_alpha   90.00
_cell.angle_beta   90.00
_cell.angle_gamma   90.00
#
_symmetry.space_group_name_H-M   'P 1'
#
loop_
_entity.id
_entity.type
_entity.pdbx_description
1 polymer ?
#
loop_
_entity_poly.entity_id
_entity_poly.type
_entity_poly.pdbx_seq_one_letter_code
_entity_poly.pdbx_strand_id
1 'polypeptide(L)'
;MPQRVLTTESGAPVADNQNSATAGVGGPLLLQDQQLLEKLARCNRERIAGGLAQVSRDDVIERNLAHFHTADPEYGRRVEDAVRALRED
;
A
#
# COMPACT_ATOMS: atom_id res chain seq x y z
N MET A 1 -29.81 -4.57 6.68
CA MET A 1 -28.43 -4.28 7.12
C MET A 1 -28.20 -2.77 7.00
N PRO A 2 -27.63 -2.07 7.99
CA PRO A 2 -27.28 -0.66 7.82
C PRO A 2 -26.22 -0.52 6.71
N GLN A 3 -26.34 0.50 5.86
CA GLN A 3 -25.39 0.78 4.78
C GLN A 3 -24.02 1.10 5.40
N ARG A 4 -22.98 0.35 5.02
CA ARG A 4 -21.62 0.62 5.46
C ARG A 4 -21.09 1.86 4.74
N VAL A 5 -20.73 2.89 5.49
CA VAL A 5 -20.11 4.11 4.97
C VAL A 5 -18.65 3.82 4.64
N LEU A 6 -18.19 4.22 3.45
CA LEU A 6 -16.78 4.14 3.10
C LEU A 6 -16.00 5.19 3.90
N THR A 7 -14.92 4.79 4.54
CA THR A 7 -14.08 5.68 5.34
C THR A 7 -12.62 5.62 4.92
N THR A 8 -11.87 6.67 5.24
CA THR A 8 -10.40 6.67 5.24
C THR A 8 -9.87 5.75 6.35
N GLU A 9 -8.56 5.52 6.37
CA GLU A 9 -7.85 4.80 7.42
C GLU A 9 -8.00 5.48 8.79
N SER A 10 -8.15 6.81 8.81
CA SER A 10 -8.47 7.58 10.02
C SER A 10 -9.95 7.55 10.43
N GLY A 11 -10.82 6.88 9.65
CA GLY A 11 -12.25 6.76 9.92
C GLY A 11 -13.11 7.92 9.42
N ALA A 12 -12.54 8.89 8.70
CA ALA A 12 -13.32 9.98 8.12
C ALA A 12 -14.18 9.47 6.94
N PRO A 13 -15.44 9.90 6.79
CA PRO A 13 -16.31 9.46 5.70
C PRO A 13 -15.80 9.95 4.35
N VAL A 14 -15.82 9.09 3.33
CA VAL A 14 -15.45 9.41 1.95
C VAL A 14 -16.68 9.90 1.20
N ALA A 15 -16.64 11.16 0.74
CA ALA A 15 -17.76 11.78 0.04
C ALA A 15 -17.88 11.33 -1.44
N ASP A 16 -16.75 11.22 -2.14
CA ASP A 16 -16.68 10.78 -3.53
C ASP A 16 -15.55 9.75 -3.68
N ASN A 17 -15.85 8.62 -4.31
CA ASN A 17 -14.91 7.52 -4.56
C ASN A 17 -14.72 7.25 -6.06
N GLN A 18 -15.26 8.09 -6.93
CA GLN A 18 -15.23 7.91 -8.39
C GLN A 18 -14.36 8.97 -9.06
N ASN A 19 -14.10 10.11 -8.40
CA ASN A 19 -13.29 11.19 -8.94
C ASN A 19 -12.14 11.56 -8.00
N SER A 20 -11.04 12.03 -8.58
CA SER A 20 -9.94 12.67 -7.86
C SER A 20 -10.16 14.19 -7.77
N ALA A 21 -9.57 14.84 -6.77
CA ALA A 21 -9.57 16.29 -6.67
C ALA A 21 -8.54 16.92 -7.61
N THR A 22 -9.00 17.77 -8.52
CA THR A 22 -8.18 18.46 -9.54
C THR A 22 -8.36 19.98 -9.47
N ALA A 23 -7.39 20.73 -10.00
CA ALA A 23 -7.49 22.18 -10.21
C ALA A 23 -8.41 22.51 -11.39
N GLY A 24 -9.72 22.28 -11.22
CA GLY A 24 -10.72 22.40 -12.28
C GLY A 24 -10.82 21.14 -13.15
N VAL A 25 -11.84 21.09 -14.01
CA VAL A 25 -12.08 19.94 -14.91
C VAL A 25 -10.93 19.82 -15.92
N GLY A 26 -10.26 18.66 -15.94
CA GLY A 26 -9.09 18.42 -16.78
C GLY A 26 -7.80 19.10 -16.31
N GLY A 27 -7.83 19.77 -15.15
CA GLY A 27 -6.64 20.33 -14.51
C GLY A 27 -5.77 19.27 -13.82
N PRO A 28 -4.59 19.65 -13.31
CA PRO A 28 -3.72 18.74 -12.57
C PRO A 28 -4.35 18.26 -11.26
N LEU A 29 -3.90 17.10 -10.78
CA LEU A 29 -4.25 16.57 -9.47
C LEU A 29 -3.73 17.48 -8.34
N LEU A 30 -4.51 17.56 -7.27
CA LEU A 30 -4.15 18.33 -6.08
C LEU A 30 -3.48 17.45 -5.03
N LEU A 31 -2.37 17.90 -4.44
CA LEU A 31 -1.68 17.18 -3.36
C LEU A 31 -2.56 16.99 -2.11
N GLN A 32 -3.55 17.87 -1.91
CA GLN A 32 -4.50 17.79 -0.81
C GLN A 32 -5.53 16.66 -0.95
N ASP A 33 -5.54 15.92 -2.05
CA ASP A 33 -6.37 14.72 -2.21
C ASP A 33 -5.84 13.56 -1.34
N GLN A 34 -6.02 13.68 -0.03
CA GLN A 34 -5.55 12.71 0.97
C GLN A 34 -6.11 11.31 0.67
N GLN A 35 -7.40 11.22 0.31
CA GLN A 35 -8.07 9.94 0.08
C GLN A 35 -7.47 9.20 -1.12
N LEU A 36 -7.12 9.90 -2.20
CA LEU A 36 -6.45 9.28 -3.35
C LEU A 36 -5.06 8.78 -2.96
N LEU A 37 -4.26 9.63 -2.30
CA LEU A 37 -2.90 9.30 -1.90
C LEU A 37 -2.87 8.08 -0.98
N GLU A 38 -3.78 8.01 -0.01
CA GLU A 38 -3.92 6.89 0.91
C GLU A 38 -4.23 5.58 0.17
N LYS A 39 -5.21 5.59 -0.74
CA LYS A 39 -5.58 4.39 -1.52
C LYS A 39 -4.44 3.88 -2.38
N LEU A 40 -3.73 4.78 -3.07
CA LEU A 40 -2.58 4.41 -3.90
C LEU A 40 -1.41 3.90 -3.06
N ALA A 41 -1.13 4.54 -1.92
CA ALA A 41 -0.10 4.07 -1.00
C ALA A 41 -0.40 2.67 -0.47
N ARG A 42 -1.66 2.39 -0.10
CA ARG A 42 -2.08 1.05 0.32
C ARG A 42 -1.91 0.02 -0.80
N CYS A 43 -2.44 0.28 -1.99
CA CYS A 43 -2.30 -0.61 -3.15
C CYS A 43 -0.82 -0.90 -3.49
N ASN A 44 0.04 0.13 -3.45
CA ASN A 44 1.47 -0.03 -3.69
C ASN A 44 2.15 -0.91 -2.63
N ARG A 45 1.78 -0.76 -1.35
CA ARG A 45 2.32 -1.59 -0.25
C ARG A 45 1.87 -3.04 -0.33
N GLU A 46 0.65 -3.30 -0.77
CA GLU A 46 0.10 -4.67 -0.88
C GLU A 46 0.87 -5.56 -1.87
N ARG A 47 1.57 -4.98 -2.86
CA ARG A 47 2.27 -5.76 -3.90
C ARG A 47 3.74 -6.04 -3.63
N ILE A 48 4.35 -5.46 -2.60
CA ILE A 48 5.80 -5.60 -2.36
C ILE A 48 6.19 -7.05 -2.07
N ALA A 49 5.42 -7.74 -1.23
CA ALA A 49 5.68 -9.13 -0.89
C ALA A 49 5.54 -10.07 -2.10
N GLY A 50 4.51 -9.87 -2.92
CA GLY A 50 4.31 -10.66 -4.15
C GLY A 50 5.44 -10.52 -5.16
N GLY A 51 6.02 -9.32 -5.30
CA GLY A 51 7.18 -9.11 -6.15
C GLY A 51 8.45 -9.82 -5.63
N LEU A 52 8.70 -9.76 -4.32
CA LEU A 52 9.85 -10.41 -3.69
C LEU A 52 9.73 -11.95 -3.71
N ALA A 53 8.53 -12.49 -3.51
CA ALA A 53 8.30 -13.94 -3.51
C ALA A 53 8.68 -14.60 -4.84
N GLN A 54 8.52 -13.89 -5.96
CA GLN A 54 8.85 -14.38 -7.32
C GLN A 54 10.35 -14.39 -7.63
N VAL A 55 11.19 -13.73 -6.82
CA VAL A 55 12.63 -13.67 -7.07
C VAL A 55 13.25 -15.02 -6.73
N SER A 56 14.01 -15.62 -7.64
CA SER A 56 14.65 -16.94 -7.44
C SER A 56 15.93 -16.90 -6.60
N ARG A 57 16.49 -15.71 -6.41
CA ARG A 57 17.73 -15.47 -5.67
C ARG A 57 17.46 -15.07 -4.22
N ASP A 58 17.76 -15.98 -3.29
CA ASP A 58 17.53 -15.74 -1.86
C ASP A 58 18.41 -14.62 -1.30
N ASP A 59 19.64 -14.47 -1.80
CA ASP A 59 20.55 -13.38 -1.39
C ASP A 59 20.00 -11.98 -1.69
N VAL A 60 19.21 -11.85 -2.76
CA VAL A 60 18.54 -10.60 -3.13
C VAL A 60 17.41 -10.29 -2.16
N ILE A 61 16.68 -11.32 -1.72
CA ILE A 61 15.55 -11.16 -0.80
C ILE A 61 16.05 -10.81 0.59
N GLU A 62 17.05 -11.53 1.11
CA GLU A 62 17.68 -11.24 2.39
C GLU A 62 18.16 -9.80 2.47
N ARG A 63 18.85 -9.32 1.42
CA ARG A 63 19.32 -7.93 1.35
C ARG A 63 18.18 -6.91 1.32
N ASN A 64 17.12 -7.18 0.56
CA ASN A 64 15.95 -6.28 0.53
C ASN A 64 15.22 -6.25 1.87
N LEU A 65 15.01 -7.41 2.51
CA LEU A 65 14.41 -7.50 3.84
C LEU A 65 15.22 -6.74 4.89
N ALA A 66 16.56 -6.82 4.84
CA ALA A 66 17.43 -6.05 5.73
C ALA A 66 17.25 -4.53 5.57
N HIS A 67 17.06 -4.04 4.33
CA HIS A 67 16.74 -2.62 4.09
C HIS A 67 15.39 -2.22 4.70
N PHE A 68 14.35 -3.05 4.56
CA PHE A 68 13.04 -2.78 5.17
C PHE A 68 13.10 -2.77 6.69
N HIS A 69 13.77 -3.75 7.30
CA HIS A 69 13.98 -3.80 8.75
C HIS A 69 14.76 -2.59 9.28
N THR A 70 15.75 -2.10 8.51
CA THR A 70 16.51 -0.90 8.88
C THR A 70 15.66 0.37 8.82
N ALA A 71 14.76 0.49 7.84
CA ALA A 71 13.89 1.64 7.68
C ALA A 71 12.75 1.66 8.71
N ASP A 72 12.11 0.51 8.93
CA ASP A 72 11.03 0.30 9.90
C ASP A 72 10.99 -1.19 10.30
N PRO A 73 11.36 -1.55 11.54
CA PRO A 73 11.39 -2.94 12.00
C PRO A 73 10.02 -3.65 12.02
N GLU A 74 8.92 -2.92 12.22
CA GLU A 74 7.58 -3.51 12.20
C GLU A 74 7.14 -3.79 10.77
N TYR A 75 7.39 -2.84 9.87
CA TYR A 75 7.13 -3.01 8.44
C TYR A 75 7.96 -4.15 7.85
N GLY A 76 9.25 -4.23 8.17
CA GLY A 76 10.15 -5.29 7.72
C GLY A 76 9.63 -6.69 8.08
N ARG A 77 9.18 -6.88 9.33
CA ARG A 77 8.56 -8.14 9.76
C ARG A 77 7.31 -8.51 8.95
N ARG A 78 6.40 -7.56 8.72
CA ARG A 78 5.20 -7.82 7.92
C ARG A 78 5.51 -8.22 6.48
N VAL A 79 6.54 -7.62 5.88
CA VAL A 79 6.99 -7.97 4.52
C VAL A 79 7.61 -9.37 4.52
N GLU A 80 8.44 -9.69 5.51
CA GLU A 80 9.06 -11.01 5.65
C GLU A 80 8.02 -12.13 5.79
N ASP A 81 7.05 -11.96 6.69
CA ASP A 81 5.97 -12.94 6.91
C ASP A 81 5.13 -13.14 5.64
N ALA A 82 4.82 -12.04 4.94
CA ALA A 82 4.05 -12.09 3.69
C ALA A 82 4.82 -12.76 2.55
N VAL A 83 6.13 -12.51 2.41
CA VAL A 83 6.98 -13.17 1.40
C VAL A 83 7.09 -14.67 1.67
N ARG A 84 7.21 -15.05 2.95
CA ARG A 84 7.25 -16.46 3.36
C ARG A 84 5.95 -17.17 3.00
N ALA A 85 4.81 -16.62 3.41
CA ALA A 85 3.50 -17.19 3.11
C ALA A 85 3.28 -17.41 1.59
N LEU A 86 3.66 -16.42 0.76
CA LEU A 86 3.50 -16.48 -0.69
C LEU A 86 4.45 -17.44 -1.42
N ARG A 87 5.51 -17.91 -0.75
CA ARG A 87 6.44 -18.93 -1.28
C ARG A 87 6.10 -20.34 -0.80
N GLU A 88 5.28 -20.45 0.24
CA GLU A 88 4.80 -21.72 0.79
C GLU A 88 3.50 -22.20 0.10
N ASP A 89 2.78 -21.30 -0.58
CA ASP A 89 1.63 -21.57 -1.48
C ASP A 89 2.07 -21.97 -2.91
#